data_AF-A0A7Z3BS71-F1
#
_entry.id   AF-A0A7Z3BS71-F1
#
_cell.length_a   1.000
_cell.length_b   1.000
_cell.length_c   1.000
_cell.angle_alpha   90.00
_cell.angle_beta   90.00
_cell.angle_gamma   90.00
#
_symmetry.space_group_name_H-M   'P 1'
#
loop_
_entity.id
_entity.type
_entity.pdbx_description
1 polymer ?
#
loop_
_entity_poly.entity_id
_entity_poly.type
_entity_poly.pdbx_seq_one_letter_code
_entity_poly.pdbx_strand_id
1 'polypeptide(L)'
;MPLAFPHEPHASVNCITCHHDYKDQSPSVSGNRTCILCHKQSPALAVRMEADFHQLCQSCHLERLQAFHASGPVRSCQACHRRGNL
;
A
#
# COMPACT_ATOMS: atom_id res chain seq x y z
N MET A 1 13.07 -0.31 -3.89
CA MET A 1 13.02 1.12 -4.21
C MET A 1 12.17 1.82 -3.15
N PRO A 2 12.59 2.94 -2.53
CA PRO A 2 11.78 3.60 -1.52
C PRO A 2 10.45 4.06 -2.11
N LEU A 3 9.40 4.04 -1.28
CA LEU A 3 8.07 4.54 -1.60
C LEU A 3 7.78 5.66 -0.61
N ALA A 4 7.34 6.82 -1.10
CA ALA A 4 6.77 7.84 -0.23
C ALA A 4 5.28 7.52 -0.03
N PHE A 5 4.86 7.30 1.21
CA PHE A 5 3.48 6.98 1.54
C PHE A 5 2.95 7.95 2.61
N PRO A 6 2.47 9.14 2.22
CA PRO A 6 1.77 10.02 3.14
C PRO A 6 0.39 9.44 3.47
N HIS A 7 0.06 9.36 4.75
CA HIS A 7 -1.26 8.88 5.20
C HIS A 7 -2.37 9.91 4.99
N GLU A 8 -2.04 11.21 5.00
CA GLU A 8 -3.02 12.30 4.90
C GLU A 8 -3.91 12.20 3.64
N PRO A 9 -3.39 11.99 2.40
CA PRO A 9 -4.24 11.83 1.22
C PRO A 9 -5.10 10.56 1.24
N HIS A 10 -4.81 9.61 2.13
CA HIS A 10 -5.52 8.34 2.28
C HIS A 10 -6.45 8.34 3.50
N ALA A 11 -6.56 9.45 4.24
CA ALA A 11 -7.33 9.52 5.49
C ALA A 11 -8.83 9.23 5.34
N SER A 12 -9.37 9.34 4.12
CA SER A 12 -10.77 8.99 3.81
C SER A 12 -10.98 7.50 3.48
N VAL A 13 -9.91 6.72 3.36
CA VAL A 13 -9.95 5.28 3.14
C VAL A 13 -10.01 4.58 4.49
N ASN A 14 -10.87 3.57 4.63
CA ASN A 14 -10.94 2.78 5.86
C ASN A 14 -9.57 2.15 6.14
N CYS A 15 -9.05 2.32 7.36
CA CYS A 15 -7.72 1.84 7.75
C CYS A 15 -7.52 0.35 7.46
N ILE A 16 -8.57 -0.47 7.61
CA ILE A 16 -8.54 -1.93 7.42
C ILE A 16 -8.35 -2.31 5.94
N THR A 17 -8.66 -1.41 4.99
CA THR A 17 -8.39 -1.63 3.57
C THR A 17 -6.89 -1.82 3.30
N CYS A 18 -6.03 -1.09 4.00
CA CYS A 18 -4.58 -1.22 3.90
C CYS A 18 -4.01 -2.11 5.00
N HIS A 19 -4.42 -1.87 6.25
CA HIS A 19 -4.05 -2.68 7.40
C HIS A 19 -4.96 -3.91 7.51
N HIS A 20 -4.89 -4.77 6.48
CA HIS A 20 -5.68 -6.00 6.42
C HIS A 20 -5.30 -6.99 7.53
N ASP A 21 -4.15 -6.80 8.19
CA ASP A 21 -3.69 -7.55 9.36
C ASP A 21 -4.68 -7.51 10.54
N TYR A 22 -5.44 -6.42 10.70
CA TYR A 22 -6.53 -6.35 11.69
C TYR A 22 -7.63 -7.37 11.40
N LYS A 23 -7.93 -7.62 10.13
CA LYS A 23 -8.96 -8.56 9.69
C LYS A 23 -8.43 -10.00 9.69
N ASP A 24 -7.19 -10.19 9.27
CA ASP A 24 -6.57 -11.50 9.13
C ASP A 24 -6.20 -12.14 10.48
N GLN A 25 -6.46 -11.44 11.59
CA GLN A 25 -6.07 -11.84 12.95
C GLN A 25 -4.57 -12.17 13.02
N SER A 26 -3.78 -11.43 12.24
CA SER A 26 -2.34 -11.63 12.20
C SER A 26 -1.76 -11.38 13.58
N PRO A 27 -0.83 -12.22 14.08
CA PRO A 27 -0.10 -11.94 15.33
C PRO A 27 0.74 -10.64 15.23
N SER A 28 0.77 -10.03 14.04
CA SER A 28 1.37 -8.73 13.75
C SER A 28 0.28 -7.67 13.59
N VAL A 29 -0.48 -7.37 14.65
CA VAL A 29 -1.41 -6.22 14.63
C VAL A 29 -0.58 -4.93 14.51
N SER A 30 -0.93 -4.08 13.55
CA SER A 30 -0.20 -2.87 13.17
C SER A 30 -0.11 -1.82 14.29
N GLY A 31 0.83 -2.02 15.22
CA GLY A 31 1.28 -1.00 16.17
C GLY A 31 2.71 -0.50 15.92
N ASN A 32 3.55 -1.29 15.24
CA ASN A 32 4.98 -0.98 14.98
C ASN A 32 5.59 -1.71 13.75
N ARG A 33 4.83 -2.51 13.00
CA ARG A 33 5.36 -3.28 11.85
C ARG A 33 4.94 -2.64 10.54
N THR A 34 5.88 -2.48 9.61
CA THR A 34 5.59 -2.05 8.24
C THR A 34 5.04 -3.25 7.44
N CYS A 35 4.24 -2.98 6.41
CA CYS A 35 3.70 -4.00 5.51
C CYS A 35 4.81 -4.92 4.97
N ILE A 36 5.96 -4.33 4.63
CA ILE A 36 7.15 -5.03 4.12
C ILE A 36 7.68 -6.04 5.14
N LEU A 37 7.74 -5.68 6.42
CA LEU A 37 8.25 -6.58 7.46
C LEU A 37 7.37 -7.83 7.61
N CYS A 38 6.06 -7.70 7.44
CA CYS A 38 5.16 -8.86 7.44
C CYS A 38 5.34 -9.70 6.18
N HIS A 39 5.30 -9.07 5.00
CA HIS A 39 5.43 -9.79 3.72
C HIS A 39 6.81 -10.44 3.51
N LYS A 40 7.84 -10.05 4.27
CA LYS A 40 9.17 -10.71 4.25
C LYS A 40 9.28 -11.94 5.17
N GLN A 41 8.34 -12.18 6.08
CA GLN A 41 8.46 -13.28 7.04
C GLN A 41 8.24 -14.66 6.42
N SER A 42 7.57 -14.74 5.28
CA SER A 42 7.28 -15.99 4.57
C SER A 42 7.82 -15.90 3.13
N PRO A 43 8.54 -16.93 2.63
CA PRO A 43 8.94 -16.99 1.23
C PRO A 43 7.75 -16.86 0.26
N ALA A 44 6.61 -17.46 0.62
CA ALA A 44 5.39 -17.38 -0.19
C ALA A 44 4.83 -15.95 -0.28
N LEU A 45 4.93 -15.16 0.79
CA LEU A 45 4.53 -13.75 0.79
C LEU A 45 5.58 -12.85 0.11
N ALA A 46 6.86 -13.18 0.28
CA ALA A 46 7.96 -12.38 -0.24
C ALA A 46 7.98 -12.38 -1.79
N VAL A 47 7.72 -13.53 -2.41
CA VAL A 47 7.68 -13.67 -3.88
C VAL A 47 6.57 -12.83 -4.52
N ARG A 48 5.44 -12.68 -3.84
CA ARG A 48 4.28 -11.92 -4.35
C ARG A 48 4.25 -10.45 -3.93
N MET A 49 5.16 -10.03 -3.06
CA MET A 49 5.15 -8.71 -2.44
C MET A 49 5.03 -7.54 -3.43
N GLU A 50 5.81 -7.58 -4.51
CA GLU A 50 5.75 -6.54 -5.54
C GLU A 50 4.39 -6.51 -6.23
N ALA A 51 3.88 -7.68 -6.62
CA ALA A 51 2.59 -7.81 -7.29
C ALA A 51 1.44 -7.37 -6.37
N ASP A 52 1.47 -7.78 -5.09
CA ASP A 52 0.45 -7.43 -4.11
C ASP A 52 0.39 -5.93 -3.85
N PHE A 53 1.54 -5.27 -3.64
CA PHE A 53 1.56 -3.82 -3.40
C PHE A 53 1.16 -3.03 -4.63
N HIS A 54 1.63 -3.42 -5.82
CA HIS A 54 1.20 -2.77 -7.06
C HIS A 54 -0.30 -2.98 -7.30
N GLN A 55 -0.82 -4.18 -7.07
CA GLN A 55 -2.25 -4.45 -7.21
C GLN A 55 -3.06 -3.60 -6.23
N LEU A 56 -2.71 -3.58 -4.94
CA LEU A 56 -3.41 -2.80 -3.92
C LEU A 56 -3.47 -1.31 -4.26
N CYS A 57 -2.32 -0.70 -4.56
CA CYS A 57 -2.23 0.73 -4.80
C CYS A 57 -2.82 1.12 -6.15
N GLN A 58 -2.44 0.42 -7.23
CA GLN A 58 -2.81 0.82 -8.59
C GLN A 58 -4.28 0.55 -8.88
N SER A 59 -4.88 -0.53 -8.36
CA SER A 59 -6.30 -0.81 -8.57
C SER A 59 -7.17 0.29 -7.96
N CYS A 60 -6.94 0.65 -6.70
CA CYS A 60 -7.69 1.72 -6.04
C CYS A 60 -7.51 3.07 -6.76
N HIS A 61 -6.28 3.43 -7.15
CA HIS A 61 -6.05 4.65 -7.91
C HIS A 61 -6.75 4.63 -9.28
N LEU A 62 -6.73 3.48 -9.97
CA LEU A 62 -7.37 3.34 -11.26
C LEU A 62 -8.90 3.45 -11.16
N GLU A 63 -9.52 2.80 -10.17
CA GLU A 63 -10.96 2.89 -9.91
C GLU A 63 -11.39 4.34 -9.64
N ARG A 64 -10.64 5.06 -8.80
CA ARG A 64 -10.92 6.48 -8.54
C ARG A 64 -10.77 7.35 -9.78
N LEU A 65 -9.75 7.09 -10.58
CA LEU A 65 -9.53 7.81 -11.83
C LEU A 65 -10.66 7.56 -12.84
N GLN A 66 -11.11 6.32 -12.98
CA GLN A 66 -12.23 5.93 -13.83
C GLN A 66 -13.56 6.54 -13.37
N ALA A 67 -13.72 6.78 -12.06
CA ALA A 67 -14.84 7.50 -11.48
C ALA A 67 -14.72 9.03 -11.55
N PHE A 68 -13.71 9.57 -12.26
CA PHE A 68 -13.44 11.02 -12.35
C PHE A 68 -13.21 11.69 -10.98
N HIS A 69 -12.72 10.95 -9.99
CA HIS A 69 -12.34 11.48 -8.69
C HIS A 69 -10.84 11.83 -8.64
N ALA A 70 -10.47 12.68 -7.68
CA ALA A 70 -9.07 12.87 -7.32
C ALA A 70 -8.44 11.52 -6.96
N SER A 71 -7.31 11.21 -7.61
CA SER A 71 -6.65 9.92 -7.53
C SER A 71 -5.13 10.05 -7.52
N GLY A 72 -4.45 9.05 -6.98
CA GLY A 72 -3.01 8.93 -7.04
C GLY A 72 -2.49 8.45 -8.40
N PRO A 73 -1.17 8.31 -8.55
CA PRO A 73 -0.54 7.89 -9.79
C PRO A 73 -0.88 6.44 -10.18
N VAL A 74 -1.09 6.21 -11.47
CA VAL A 74 -1.41 4.89 -12.06
C VAL A 74 -0.42 4.40 -13.13
N ARG A 75 0.39 5.31 -13.72
CA ARG A 75 1.25 5.00 -14.89
C ARG A 75 2.65 5.65 -14.80
N SER A 76 3.17 5.82 -13.59
CA SER A 76 4.54 6.31 -13.39
C SER A 76 5.15 5.71 -12.14
N CYS A 77 6.17 4.88 -12.31
CA CYS A 77 6.88 4.24 -11.20
C CYS A 77 7.44 5.30 -10.25
N GLN A 78 8.04 6.37 -10.78
CA GLN A 78 8.70 7.44 -10.01
C GLN A 78 7.70 8.33 -9.24
N ALA A 79 6.43 8.38 -9.67
CA ALA A 79 5.41 9.13 -8.96
C ALA A 79 5.06 8.50 -7.60
N CYS A 80 5.13 7.17 -7.49
CA CYS A 80 5.04 6.43 -6.23
C CYS A 80 6.42 6.33 -5.56
N HIS A 81 7.41 5.88 -6.33
CA HIS A 81 8.74 5.53 -5.87
C HIS A 81 9.69 6.73 -5.90
N ARG A 82 9.48 7.62 -4.95
CA ARG A 82 10.34 8.76 -4.69
C ARG A 82 10.95 8.66 -3.30
N ARG A 83 12.12 9.27 -3.11
CA ARG A 83 12.64 9.52 -1.77
C ARG A 83 11.65 10.45 -1.07
N GLY A 84 11.07 10.01 0.05
CA GLY A 84 10.32 10.92 0.92
C GLY A 84 11.27 11.97 1.45
N ASN A 85 10.84 13.23 1.51
CA ASN A 85 11.49 14.18 2.41
C ASN A 85 11.13 13.72 3.83
N LEU A 86 12.16 13.46 4.64
CA LEU A 86 12.02 13.27 6.08
C LEU A 86 11.41 14.52 6.71
#